data_AF-A0A958TMC0-F1
#
_entry.id   AF-A0A958TMC0-F1
#
_cell.length_a   1.000
_cell.length_b   1.000
_cell.length_c   1.000
_cell.angle_alpha   90.00
_cell.angle_beta   90.00
_cell.angle_gamma   90.00
#
_symmetry.space_group_name_H-M   'P 1'
#
loop_
_entity.id
_entity.type
_entity.pdbx_description
1 polymer ?
#
loop_
_entity_poly.entity_id
_entity_poly.type
_entity_poly.pdbx_seq_one_letter_code
_entity_poly.pdbx_strand_id
1 'polypeptide(L)'
;MKTTIREELLSHILDKINDGILTTENKDDWHFYCFNEDYYIIGYYEASQWLKKHDIDPFEAVGICQQYEIDNFGECKIYDNSETTVNMLAYIWGEETLSEFYDVETVEELEEQIKEEI
;
A
#
# COMPACT_ATOMS: atom_id res chain seq x y z
N MET A 1 6.70 2.43 8.93
CA MET A 1 5.35 1.82 9.08
C MET A 1 5.31 0.86 10.28
N LYS A 2 4.13 0.58 10.89
CA LYS A 2 3.97 -0.45 11.95
C LYS A 2 3.97 -1.87 11.36
N THR A 3 4.52 -2.86 12.06
CA THR A 3 4.60 -4.27 11.59
C THR A 3 3.25 -4.85 11.16
N THR A 4 2.19 -4.61 11.92
CA THR A 4 0.84 -5.11 11.59
C THR A 4 0.30 -4.57 10.27
N ILE A 5 0.74 -3.39 9.85
CA ILE A 5 0.32 -2.80 8.56
C ILE A 5 1.11 -3.48 7.45
N ARG A 6 2.43 -3.67 7.64
CA ARG A 6 3.27 -4.41 6.69
C ARG A 6 2.68 -5.79 6.40
N GLU A 7 2.38 -6.57 7.44
CA GLU A 7 1.78 -7.92 7.29
C GLU A 7 0.43 -7.89 6.53
N GLU A 8 -0.39 -6.86 6.76
CA GLU A 8 -1.65 -6.68 6.04
C GLU A 8 -1.43 -6.34 4.55
N LEU A 9 -0.49 -5.45 4.24
CA LEU A 9 -0.14 -5.12 2.85
C LEU A 9 0.49 -6.31 2.12
N LEU A 10 1.34 -7.10 2.80
CA LEU A 10 1.87 -8.36 2.26
C LEU A 10 0.75 -9.35 1.95
N SER A 11 -0.22 -9.49 2.85
CA SER A 11 -1.39 -10.34 2.63
C SER A 11 -2.21 -9.86 1.42
N HIS A 12 -2.40 -8.54 1.26
CA HIS A 12 -3.07 -7.97 0.09
C HIS A 12 -2.33 -8.23 -1.22
N ILE A 13 -1.00 -8.11 -1.23
CA ILE A 13 -0.17 -8.46 -2.40
C ILE A 13 -0.35 -9.95 -2.73
N LEU A 14 -0.34 -10.83 -1.72
CA LEU A 14 -0.56 -12.26 -1.92
C LEU A 14 -1.95 -12.56 -2.50
N ASP A 15 -2.99 -11.85 -2.07
CA ASP A 15 -4.33 -11.96 -2.66
C ASP A 15 -4.31 -11.56 -4.15
N LYS A 16 -3.60 -10.49 -4.53
CA LYS A 16 -3.43 -10.10 -5.95
C LYS A 16 -2.66 -11.13 -6.77
N ILE A 17 -1.71 -11.84 -6.18
CA ILE A 17 -1.03 -12.99 -6.81
C ILE A 17 -2.03 -14.13 -7.02
N ASN A 18 -2.77 -14.51 -5.98
CA ASN A 18 -3.74 -15.62 -6.01
C ASN A 18 -4.89 -15.36 -7.00
N ASP A 19 -5.31 -14.11 -7.15
CA ASP A 19 -6.31 -13.67 -8.12
C ASP A 19 -5.77 -13.64 -9.56
N GLY A 20 -4.47 -13.89 -9.77
CA GLY A 20 -3.82 -13.87 -11.08
C GLY A 20 -3.66 -12.46 -11.67
N ILE A 21 -3.76 -11.43 -10.83
CA ILE A 21 -3.58 -10.02 -11.22
C ILE A 21 -2.09 -9.71 -11.37
N LEU A 22 -1.28 -10.15 -10.40
CA LEU A 22 0.18 -10.04 -10.51
C LEU A 22 0.71 -11.22 -11.32
N THR A 23 1.58 -10.89 -12.27
CA THR A 23 2.25 -11.86 -13.14
C THR A 23 3.71 -11.44 -13.31
N THR A 24 4.58 -12.37 -13.69
CA THR A 24 5.97 -12.03 -14.03
C THR A 24 6.04 -11.03 -15.21
N GLU A 25 5.04 -11.00 -16.09
CA GLU A 25 5.01 -10.09 -17.25
C GLU A 25 4.72 -8.63 -16.87
N ASN A 26 4.08 -8.38 -15.72
CA ASN A 26 3.70 -7.05 -15.26
C ASN A 26 4.45 -6.59 -14.00
N LYS A 27 5.65 -7.13 -13.77
CA LYS A 27 6.52 -6.80 -12.62
C LYS A 27 6.67 -5.30 -12.37
N ASP A 28 6.97 -4.55 -13.43
CA ASP A 28 7.20 -3.10 -13.35
C ASP A 28 5.95 -2.32 -12.87
N ASP A 29 4.77 -2.95 -12.97
CA ASP A 29 3.47 -2.37 -12.62
C ASP A 29 2.84 -3.03 -11.37
N TRP A 30 3.54 -3.92 -10.64
CA TRP A 30 2.96 -4.62 -9.48
C TRP A 30 2.40 -3.66 -8.42
N HIS A 31 3.11 -2.57 -8.14
CA HIS A 31 2.65 -1.53 -7.24
C HIS A 31 1.36 -0.87 -7.72
N PHE A 32 1.27 -0.61 -9.03
CA PHE A 32 0.07 -0.04 -9.63
C PHE A 32 -1.13 -0.96 -9.43
N TYR A 33 -1.02 -2.25 -9.78
CA TYR A 33 -2.12 -3.20 -9.64
C TYR A 33 -2.54 -3.47 -8.19
N CYS A 34 -1.61 -3.33 -7.24
CA CYS A 34 -1.92 -3.52 -5.83
C CYS A 34 -2.56 -2.28 -5.21
N PHE A 35 -2.07 -1.07 -5.51
CA PHE A 35 -2.32 0.12 -4.69
C PHE A 35 -2.68 1.40 -5.47
N ASN A 36 -2.79 1.36 -6.80
CA ASN A 36 -3.11 2.55 -7.61
C ASN A 36 -4.16 2.33 -8.71
N GLU A 37 -4.43 1.08 -9.11
CA GLU A 37 -5.44 0.76 -10.12
C GLU A 37 -6.87 0.99 -9.60
N ASP A 38 -7.12 0.60 -8.34
CA ASP A 38 -8.38 0.79 -7.64
C ASP A 38 -8.12 1.16 -6.17
N TYR A 39 -9.18 1.57 -5.48
CA TYR A 39 -9.13 1.87 -4.06
C TYR A 39 -8.74 0.63 -3.24
N TYR A 40 -7.67 0.75 -2.45
CA TYR A 40 -7.32 -0.20 -1.38
C TYR A 40 -8.46 -0.31 -0.35
N ILE A 41 -9.10 0.81 -0.01
CA ILE A 41 -10.27 0.84 0.87
C ILE A 41 -11.35 1.76 0.32
N ILE A 42 -12.59 1.27 0.33
CA ILE A 42 -13.78 2.01 -0.09
C ILE A 42 -14.64 2.29 1.14
N GLY A 43 -15.05 3.55 1.31
CA GLY A 43 -15.92 4.03 2.38
C GLY A 43 -15.16 4.83 3.45
N TYR A 44 -15.70 6.01 3.77
CA TYR A 44 -15.13 6.88 4.81
C TYR A 44 -15.10 6.22 6.20
N TYR A 45 -16.12 5.42 6.52
CA TYR A 45 -16.20 4.76 7.82
C TYR A 45 -15.14 3.68 7.94
N GLU A 46 -15.01 2.84 6.92
CA GLU A 46 -14.07 1.74 6.79
C GLU A 46 -12.64 2.27 6.88
N ALA A 47 -12.30 3.31 6.12
CA ALA A 47 -11.02 3.98 6.20
C ALA A 47 -10.76 4.59 7.60
N SER A 48 -11.78 5.17 8.24
CA SER A 48 -11.64 5.68 9.61
C SER A 48 -11.42 4.56 10.64
N GLN A 49 -12.04 3.39 10.45
CA GLN A 49 -11.81 2.23 11.30
C GLN A 49 -10.42 1.64 11.06
N TRP A 50 -9.92 1.67 9.84
CA TRP A 50 -8.58 1.22 9.49
C TRP A 50 -7.51 2.01 10.25
N LEU A 51 -7.60 3.35 10.24
CA LEU A 51 -6.70 4.22 11.03
C LEU A 51 -6.76 3.89 12.53
N LYS A 52 -7.97 3.66 13.08
CA LYS A 52 -8.14 3.28 14.49
C LYS A 52 -7.58 1.91 14.81
N LYS A 53 -7.81 0.91 13.95
CA LYS A 53 -7.31 -0.46 14.10
C LYS A 53 -5.79 -0.48 14.22
N HIS A 54 -5.12 0.35 13.43
CA HIS A 54 -3.67 0.48 13.44
C HIS A 54 -3.16 1.59 14.36
N ASP A 55 -4.03 2.23 15.14
CA ASP A 55 -3.67 3.30 16.09
C ASP A 55 -2.81 4.40 15.42
N ILE A 56 -3.28 4.88 14.27
CA ILE A 56 -2.70 5.99 13.51
C ILE A 56 -3.52 7.24 13.77
N ASP A 57 -2.86 8.32 14.17
CA ASP A 57 -3.52 9.62 14.28
C ASP A 57 -3.88 10.15 12.86
N PRO A 58 -5.12 10.59 12.61
CA PRO A 58 -5.51 11.08 11.30
C PRO A 58 -4.69 12.27 10.78
N PHE A 59 -4.17 13.14 11.66
CA PHE A 59 -3.33 14.26 11.22
C PHE A 59 -1.91 13.80 10.90
N GLU A 60 -1.39 12.80 11.63
CA GLU A 60 -0.13 12.14 11.26
C GLU A 60 -0.25 11.49 9.87
N ALA A 61 -1.34 10.77 9.61
CA ALA A 61 -1.63 10.15 8.31
C ALA A 61 -1.63 11.18 7.17
N VAL A 62 -2.37 12.28 7.33
CA VAL A 62 -2.40 13.38 6.36
C VAL A 62 -1.01 13.98 6.15
N GLY A 63 -0.25 14.18 7.23
CA GLY A 63 1.11 14.72 7.16
C GLY A 63 2.06 13.84 6.34
N ILE A 64 1.96 12.52 6.49
CA ILE A 64 2.74 11.56 5.69
C ILE A 64 2.40 11.69 4.20
N CYS A 65 1.11 11.69 3.85
CA CYS A 65 0.67 11.82 2.46
C CYS A 65 1.12 13.13 1.82
N GLN A 66 0.97 14.24 2.55
CA GLN A 66 1.37 15.56 2.06
C GLN A 66 2.89 15.67 1.88
N GLN A 67 3.67 15.17 2.85
CA GLN A 67 5.12 15.21 2.77
C GLN A 67 5.63 14.38 1.60
N TYR A 68 5.08 13.18 1.39
CA TYR A 68 5.42 12.34 0.23
C TYR A 68 5.14 13.06 -1.09
N GLU A 69 3.97 13.68 -1.26
CA GLU A 69 3.66 14.39 -2.51
C GLU A 69 4.55 15.63 -2.70
N ILE A 70 4.85 16.39 -1.63
CA ILE A 70 5.78 17.53 -1.71
C ILE A 70 7.18 17.06 -2.13
N ASP A 71 7.69 15.97 -1.55
CA ASP A 71 9.04 15.49 -1.84
C ASP A 71 9.17 14.94 -3.27
N ASN A 72 8.10 14.36 -3.82
CA ASN A 72 8.11 13.77 -5.17
C ASN A 72 7.65 14.73 -6.29
N PHE A 73 6.73 15.65 -5.99
CA PHE A 73 6.05 16.50 -6.99
C PHE A 73 6.18 18.00 -6.73
N GLY A 74 6.68 18.41 -5.57
CA GLY A 74 6.83 19.83 -5.18
C GLY A 74 5.55 20.50 -4.70
N GLU A 75 4.42 19.79 -4.70
CA GLU A 75 3.11 20.24 -4.23
C GLU A 75 2.33 19.06 -3.64
N CYS A 76 1.32 19.33 -2.81
CA CYS A 76 0.43 18.30 -2.27
C CYS A 76 -1.04 18.62 -2.50
N LYS A 77 -1.85 17.57 -2.49
CA LYS A 77 -3.31 17.68 -2.50
C LYS A 77 -3.87 17.97 -1.11
N ILE A 78 -5.15 18.31 -1.08
CA ILE A 78 -5.93 18.42 0.16
C ILE A 78 -6.45 17.03 0.51
N TYR A 79 -6.12 16.57 1.72
CA TYR A 79 -6.65 15.35 2.31
C TYR A 79 -7.69 15.73 3.37
N ASP A 80 -8.96 15.76 2.97
CA ASP A 80 -10.08 16.21 3.81
C ASP A 80 -10.97 15.07 4.31
N ASN A 81 -10.66 13.82 3.93
CA ASN A 81 -11.40 12.64 4.31
C ASN A 81 -10.49 11.43 4.50
N SER A 82 -10.97 10.45 5.26
CA SER A 82 -10.23 9.23 5.59
C SER A 82 -9.97 8.33 4.40
N GLU A 83 -10.88 8.25 3.43
CA GLU A 83 -10.73 7.36 2.28
C GLU A 83 -9.56 7.80 1.41
N THR A 84 -9.50 9.07 0.99
CA THR A 84 -8.37 9.57 0.19
C THR A 84 -7.05 9.48 0.96
N THR A 85 -7.07 9.73 2.27
CA THR A 85 -5.88 9.64 3.13
C THR A 85 -5.37 8.20 3.24
N VAL A 86 -6.24 7.24 3.55
CA VAL A 86 -5.82 5.84 3.73
C VAL A 86 -5.39 5.21 2.40
N ASN A 87 -6.04 5.55 1.29
CA ASN A 87 -5.61 5.04 -0.01
C ASN A 87 -4.24 5.60 -0.41
N MET A 88 -3.94 6.87 -0.12
CA MET A 88 -2.60 7.40 -0.34
C MET A 88 -1.57 6.79 0.63
N LEU A 89 -1.93 6.51 1.88
CA LEU A 89 -1.06 5.77 2.79
C LEU A 89 -0.77 4.36 2.27
N ALA A 90 -1.77 3.64 1.78
CA ALA A 90 -1.61 2.32 1.19
C ALA A 90 -0.73 2.35 -0.07
N TYR A 91 -0.87 3.39 -0.91
CA TYR A 91 0.04 3.64 -2.02
C TYR A 91 1.49 3.78 -1.55
N ILE A 92 1.75 4.70 -0.61
CA ILE A 92 3.13 4.99 -0.14
C ILE A 92 3.74 3.75 0.52
N TRP A 93 3.02 3.13 1.46
CA TRP A 93 3.53 1.98 2.19
C TRP A 93 3.55 0.71 1.36
N GLY A 94 2.69 0.59 0.34
CA GLY A 94 2.77 -0.48 -0.65
C GLY A 94 4.04 -0.39 -1.50
N GLU A 95 4.47 0.83 -1.84
CA GLU A 95 5.75 1.07 -2.53
C GLU A 95 6.92 0.67 -1.63
N GLU A 96 6.93 1.15 -0.39
CA GLU A 96 7.93 0.76 0.62
C GLU A 96 7.98 -0.76 0.80
N THR A 97 6.82 -1.42 0.90
CA THR A 97 6.73 -2.88 1.10
C THR A 97 7.28 -3.65 -0.10
N LEU A 98 6.89 -3.30 -1.33
CA LEU A 98 7.41 -3.97 -2.53
C LEU A 98 8.91 -3.71 -2.75
N SER A 99 9.43 -2.55 -2.30
CA SER A 99 10.85 -2.23 -2.40
C SER A 99 11.76 -3.14 -1.57
N GLU A 100 11.20 -3.83 -0.56
CA GLU A 100 11.93 -4.84 0.23
C GLU A 100 12.31 -6.06 -0.62
N PHE A 101 11.57 -6.32 -1.71
CA PHE A 101 11.73 -7.47 -2.62
C PHE A 101 12.35 -7.05 -3.97
N TYR A 102 13.22 -6.04 -3.98
CA TYR A 102 13.75 -5.43 -5.20
C TYR A 102 14.53 -6.40 -6.11
N ASP A 103 15.03 -7.51 -5.58
CA ASP A 103 15.83 -8.52 -6.28
C ASP A 103 14.99 -9.70 -6.82
N VAL A 104 13.70 -9.73 -6.51
CA VAL A 104 12.75 -10.70 -7.07
C VAL A 104 12.53 -10.41 -8.54
N GLU A 105 12.54 -11.44 -9.39
CA GLU A 105 12.33 -11.32 -10.83
C GLU A 105 11.00 -11.95 -11.30
N THR A 106 10.41 -12.83 -10.51
CA THR A 106 9.18 -13.56 -10.87
C THR A 106 8.10 -13.46 -9.80
N VAL A 107 6.84 -13.61 -10.20
CA VAL A 107 5.72 -13.60 -9.25
C VAL A 107 5.79 -14.78 -8.28
N GLU A 108 6.33 -15.93 -8.73
CA GLU A 108 6.52 -17.11 -7.90
C GLU A 108 7.57 -16.88 -6.79
N GLU A 109 8.68 -16.22 -7.12
CA GLU A 109 9.69 -15.81 -6.13
C GLU A 109 9.11 -14.80 -5.12
N LEU A 110 8.30 -13.84 -5.58
CA LEU A 110 7.61 -12.90 -4.70
C LEU A 110 6.70 -13.65 -3.72
N GLU A 111 5.89 -14.57 -4.25
CA GLU A 111 4.95 -15.37 -3.47
C GLU A 111 5.67 -16.21 -2.40
N GLU A 112 6.81 -16.82 -2.73
CA GLU A 112 7.63 -17.60 -1.81
C GLU A 112 8.18 -16.72 -0.68
N GLN A 113 8.81 -15.59 -1.01
CA GLN A 113 9.39 -14.71 -0.01
C GLN A 113 8.33 -14.07 0.91
N ILE A 114 7.18 -13.67 0.37
CA ILE A 114 6.07 -13.15 1.19
C ILE A 114 5.60 -14.20 2.20
N LYS A 115 5.47 -15.47 1.80
CA LYS A 115 5.04 -16.56 2.69
C LYS A 115 6.06 -16.91 3.78
N GLU A 116 7.33 -16.55 3.62
CA GLU A 116 8.33 -16.71 4.68
C GLU A 116 8.24 -15.60 5.74
N GLU A 117 7.63 -14.47 5.41
CA GLU A 117 7.53 -13.26 6.23
C GLU A 117 6.25 -13.21 7.10
N ILE A 118 5.18 -13.95 6.75
CA ILE A 118 3.86 -13.90 7.42
C ILE A 118 3.34 -15.25 7.94
#